data_AF-A0A7C3V6Z2-F1
#
_entry.id   AF-A0A7C3V6Z2-F1
#
_cell.length_a   1.000
_cell.length_b   1.000
_cell.length_c   1.000
_cell.angle_alpha   90.00
_cell.angle_beta   90.00
_cell.angle_gamma   90.00
#
_symmetry.space_group_name_H-M   'P 1'
#
loop_
_entity.id
_entity.type
_entity.pdbx_description
1 polymer ?
#
loop_
_entity_poly.entity_id
_entity_poly.type
_entity_poly.pdbx_seq_one_letter_code
_entity_poly.pdbx_strand_id
1 'polypeptide(L)'
;MSVNPSRIVRRLIALDETCVKVNGLDYWVYAVLDVDRNEVLSMRVYPSRNILTTKQFIDEVLNYCIGRPEFIVDNAPWLKHALEELGLTYNTEPFR
;
A
#
# COMPACT_ATOMS: atom_id res chain seq x y z
N MET A 1 -13.07 1.35 -7.27
CA MET A 1 -13.93 0.79 -6.21
C MET A 1 -13.91 1.76 -5.04
N SER A 2 -15.07 2.24 -4.60
CA SER A 2 -15.16 2.93 -3.31
C SER A 2 -15.34 1.87 -2.22
N VAL A 3 -14.25 1.56 -1.54
CA VAL A 3 -14.31 0.89 -0.23
C VAL A 3 -14.37 1.98 0.83
N ASN A 4 -15.12 1.75 1.90
CA ASN A 4 -15.17 2.66 3.05
C ASN A 4 -14.86 1.88 4.34
N PRO A 5 -13.61 1.42 4.52
CA PRO A 5 -13.22 0.66 5.70
C PRO A 5 -13.39 1.50 6.97
N SER A 6 -13.80 0.84 8.05
CA SER A 6 -13.83 1.49 9.37
C SER A 6 -12.42 1.84 9.85
N ARG A 7 -12.30 2.96 10.57
CA ARG A 7 -11.05 3.32 11.24
C ARG A 7 -10.89 2.55 12.55
N ILE A 8 -9.97 1.59 12.60
CA ILE A 8 -9.78 0.67 13.72
C ILE A 8 -8.29 0.36 13.94
N VAL A 9 -7.95 -0.28 15.05
CA VAL A 9 -6.60 -0.82 15.26
C VAL A 9 -6.35 -1.94 14.25
N ARG A 10 -5.27 -1.79 13.48
CA ARG A 10 -4.78 -2.79 12.52
C ARG A 10 -3.36 -3.14 12.90
N ARG A 11 -3.07 -4.43 13.01
CA ARG A 11 -1.74 -4.91 13.41
C ARG A 11 -0.83 -5.02 12.19
N LEU A 12 -1.35 -5.60 11.11
CA LEU A 12 -0.56 -6.01 9.96
C LEU A 12 -1.29 -5.67 8.65
N ILE A 13 -0.59 -4.96 7.78
CA ILE A 13 -1.11 -4.50 6.49
C ILE A 13 -0.22 -5.00 5.36
N ALA A 14 -0.79 -5.70 4.39
CA ALA A 14 -0.08 -6.03 3.16
C ALA A 14 -0.25 -4.89 2.15
N LEU A 15 0.86 -4.46 1.55
CA LEU A 15 0.93 -3.43 0.52
C LEU A 15 1.71 -3.97 -0.67
N ASP A 16 1.08 -3.94 -1.83
CA ASP A 16 1.68 -4.37 -3.09
C ASP A 16 1.46 -3.34 -4.20
N GLU A 17 2.36 -3.35 -5.18
CA GLU A 17 2.29 -2.54 -6.39
C GLU A 17 2.50 -3.42 -7.62
N THR A 18 1.62 -3.30 -8.60
CA THR A 18 1.78 -3.98 -9.89
C THR A 18 1.60 -3.03 -11.07
N CYS A 19 2.42 -3.23 -12.11
CA CYS A 19 2.32 -2.48 -13.35
C CYS A 19 1.42 -3.21 -14.35
N VAL A 20 0.42 -2.50 -14.86
CA VAL A 20 -0.51 -2.98 -15.89
C VAL A 20 -0.39 -2.13 -17.15
N LYS A 21 -0.53 -2.76 -18.32
CA LYS A 21 -0.55 -2.06 -19.61
C LYS A 21 -1.97 -1.86 -20.11
N VAL A 22 -2.35 -0.61 -20.36
CA VAL A 22 -3.65 -0.25 -20.94
C VAL A 22 -3.40 0.60 -22.19
N ASN A 23 -3.86 0.12 -23.35
CA ASN A 23 -3.64 0.78 -24.64
C ASN A 23 -2.17 1.14 -24.92
N GLY A 24 -1.24 0.27 -24.49
CA GLY A 24 0.20 0.47 -24.67
C GLY A 24 0.86 1.40 -23.65
N LEU A 25 0.10 1.97 -22.71
CA LEU A 25 0.60 2.82 -21.63
C LEU A 25 0.72 2.04 -20.32
N ASP A 26 1.75 2.32 -19.54
CA ASP A 26 1.98 1.72 -18.23
C ASP A 26 1.18 2.47 -17.15
N TYR A 27 0.54 1.71 -16.27
CA TYR A 27 -0.16 2.21 -15.08
C TYR A 27 0.25 1.37 -13.88
N TRP A 28 0.37 2.02 -12.72
CA TRP A 28 0.77 1.39 -11.48
C TRP A 28 -0.43 1.28 -10.55
N VAL A 29 -0.82 0.04 -10.25
CA VAL A 29 -1.92 -0.29 -9.35
C VAL A 29 -1.34 -0.61 -7.99
N TYR A 30 -1.76 0.15 -6.99
CA TYR A 30 -1.43 -0.13 -5.60
C TYR A 30 -2.64 -0.77 -4.93
N ALA A 31 -2.41 -1.82 -4.14
CA ALA A 31 -3.43 -2.51 -3.39
C ALA A 31 -2.99 -2.69 -1.94
N VAL A 32 -3.95 -2.53 -1.02
CA VAL A 32 -3.72 -2.70 0.41
C VAL A 32 -4.79 -3.57 1.05
N LEU A 33 -4.32 -4.50 1.88
CA LEU A 33 -5.15 -5.46 2.61
C LEU A 33 -4.83 -5.43 4.10
N ASP A 34 -5.86 -5.45 4.95
CA ASP A 34 -5.74 -5.86 6.35
C ASP A 34 -5.62 -7.39 6.40
N VAL A 35 -4.45 -7.89 6.81
CA VAL A 35 -4.14 -9.32 6.80
C VAL A 35 -4.99 -10.10 7.80
N ASP A 36 -5.26 -9.51 8.97
CA ASP A 36 -6.00 -10.18 10.05
C ASP A 36 -7.48 -10.35 9.69
N ARG A 37 -8.03 -9.43 8.89
CA ARG A 37 -9.45 -9.41 8.52
C ARG A 37 -9.73 -9.89 7.11
N ASN A 38 -8.69 -10.10 6.31
CA ASN A 38 -8.80 -10.36 4.88
C ASN A 38 -9.67 -9.29 4.18
N GLU A 39 -9.48 -8.02 4.54
CA GLU A 39 -10.26 -6.86 4.06
C GLU A 39 -9.40 -5.99 3.16
N VAL A 40 -9.87 -5.68 1.94
CA VAL A 40 -9.22 -4.70 1.06
C VAL A 40 -9.52 -3.29 1.56
N LEU A 41 -8.48 -2.54 1.94
CA LEU A 41 -8.60 -1.20 2.51
C LEU A 41 -8.65 -0.10 1.45
N SER A 42 -7.80 -0.20 0.43
CA SER A 42 -7.80 0.74 -0.69
C SER A 42 -7.12 0.13 -1.90
N MET A 43 -7.54 0.59 -3.08
CA MET A 43 -6.87 0.34 -4.36
C MET A 43 -6.85 1.64 -5.15
N ARG A 44 -5.68 1.97 -5.71
CA ARG A 44 -5.45 3.19 -6.49
C ARG A 44 -4.64 2.88 -7.74
N VAL A 45 -4.91 3.63 -8.80
CA VAL A 45 -4.17 3.55 -10.06
C VAL A 45 -3.49 4.89 -10.31
N TYR A 46 -2.20 4.86 -10.58
CA TYR A 46 -1.40 6.04 -10.91
C TYR A 46 -0.81 5.89 -12.32
N PRO A 47 -0.75 6.97 -13.12
CA PRO A 47 -0.13 6.97 -14.45
C PRO A 47 1.40 7.05 -14.40
N SER A 48 1.99 7.10 -13.20
CA SER A 48 3.44 7.15 -13.00
C SER A 48 3.79 6.55 -11.64
N ARG A 49 4.93 5.86 -11.53
CA ARG A 49 5.50 5.45 -10.25
C ARG A 49 6.58 6.41 -9.78
N ASN A 50 6.31 7.06 -8.65
CA ASN A 50 7.31 7.86 -7.96
C ASN A 50 7.09 7.79 -6.43
N ILE A 51 8.11 8.21 -5.68
CA ILE A 51 8.09 8.15 -4.22
C ILE A 51 6.95 8.97 -3.61
N LEU A 52 6.58 10.10 -4.23
CA LEU A 52 5.52 10.97 -3.75
C LEU A 52 4.15 10.26 -3.84
N THR A 53 3.86 9.61 -4.98
CA THR A 53 2.62 8.84 -5.16
C THR A 53 2.52 7.68 -4.16
N THR A 54 3.63 7.00 -3.88
CA THR A 54 3.68 5.92 -2.89
C THR A 54 3.38 6.44 -1.48
N LYS A 55 4.02 7.55 -1.08
CA LYS A 55 3.80 8.14 0.24
C LYS A 55 2.36 8.63 0.42
N GLN A 56 1.82 9.33 -0.58
CA GLN A 56 0.43 9.79 -0.57
C GLN A 56 -0.55 8.61 -0.41
N PHE A 57 -0.30 7.50 -1.08
CA PHE A 57 -1.12 6.31 -0.95
C PHE A 57 -1.03 5.68 0.44
N ILE A 58 0.18 5.60 1.02
CA ILE A 58 0.36 5.08 2.39
C ILE A 58 -0.33 6.00 3.42
N ASP A 59 -0.21 7.32 3.28
CA ASP A 59 -0.91 8.28 4.15
C ASP A 59 -2.44 8.13 4.06
N GLU A 60 -2.98 7.86 2.87
CA GLU A 60 -4.40 7.54 2.69
C GLU A 60 -4.79 6.29 3.50
N VAL A 61 -3.99 5.23 3.43
CA VAL A 61 -4.20 3.96 4.13
C VAL A 61 -4.18 4.16 5.66
N LEU A 62 -3.30 5.01 6.16
CA LEU A 62 -3.20 5.31 7.59
C LEU A 62 -4.47 5.98 8.15
N ASN A 63 -5.30 6.62 7.31
CA ASN A 63 -6.60 7.16 7.76
C ASN A 63 -7.57 6.08 8.20
N TYR A 64 -7.39 4.84 7.72
CA TYR A 64 -8.14 3.69 8.20
C TYR A 64 -7.54 3.09 9.47
N CYS A 65 -6.34 3.50 9.90
CA CYS A 65 -5.66 2.89 11.02
C CYS A 65 -5.78 3.73 12.31
N ILE A 66 -5.98 3.05 13.42
CA ILE A 66 -5.69 3.59 14.76
C ILE A 66 -4.29 3.10 15.12
N GLY A 67 -3.37 4.04 15.35
CA GLY A 67 -1.96 3.75 15.59
C GLY A 67 -1.15 3.56 14.31
N ARG A 68 0.03 2.97 14.44
CA ARG A 68 0.95 2.68 13.33
C ARG A 68 1.01 1.15 13.14
N PRO A 69 0.37 0.60 12.09
CA PRO A 69 0.44 -0.82 11.78
C PRO A 69 1.84 -1.19 11.28
N GLU A 70 2.16 -2.48 11.34
CA GLU A 70 3.29 -3.04 10.62
C GLU A 70 2.88 -3.33 9.17
N PHE A 71 3.78 -3.05 8.22
CA PHE A 71 3.57 -3.30 6.80
C PHE A 71 4.27 -4.58 6.34
N ILE A 72 3.66 -5.31 5.43
CA ILE A 72 4.29 -6.36 4.62
C ILE A 72 4.33 -5.85 3.18
N VAL A 73 5.52 -5.79 2.62
CA VAL A 73 5.75 -5.39 1.22
C VAL A 73 6.66 -6.39 0.53
N ASP A 74 6.71 -6.31 -0.80
CA ASP A 74 7.69 -7.03 -1.58
C ASP A 74 9.09 -6.39 -1.49
N ASN A 75 10.00 -6.80 -2.38
CA ASN A 75 11.34 -6.24 -2.44
C ASN A 75 11.44 -4.92 -3.23
N ALA A 76 10.33 -4.27 -3.58
CA ALA A 76 10.32 -3.01 -4.29
C ALA A 76 11.02 -1.87 -3.51
N PRO A 77 12.12 -1.28 -4.05
CA PRO A 77 12.83 -0.21 -3.36
C PRO A 77 11.96 1.01 -3.05
N TRP A 78 11.01 1.36 -3.93
CA TRP A 78 10.15 2.52 -3.73
C TRP A 78 9.14 2.34 -2.59
N LEU A 79 8.67 1.12 -2.32
CA LEU A 79 7.79 0.85 -1.18
C LEU A 79 8.57 0.96 0.12
N LYS A 80 9.75 0.35 0.18
CA LYS A 80 10.65 0.39 1.35
C LYS A 80 11.05 1.82 1.71
N HIS A 81 11.53 2.58 0.72
CA HIS A 81 11.92 3.97 0.94
C HIS A 81 10.75 4.85 1.40
N ALA A 82 9.54 4.63 0.89
CA ALA A 82 8.38 5.38 1.33
C ALA A 82 8.03 5.08 2.80
N LEU A 83 8.09 3.81 3.20
CA LEU A 83 7.85 3.39 4.59
C LEU A 83 8.92 3.91 5.54
N GLU A 84 10.18 3.89 5.12
CA GLU A 84 11.31 4.46 5.87
C GLU A 84 11.14 5.96 6.10
N GLU A 85 10.83 6.73 5.05
CA GLU A 85 10.61 8.18 5.16
C GLU A 85 9.39 8.55 6.02
N LEU A 86 8.39 7.65 6.10
CA LEU A 86 7.21 7.83 6.94
C LEU A 86 7.40 7.32 8.39
N GLY A 87 8.54 6.68 8.68
CA GLY A 87 8.83 6.08 9.99
C GLY A 87 7.88 4.94 10.33
N LEU A 88 7.59 4.07 9.35
CA LEU A 88 6.72 2.91 9.49
C LEU A 88 7.55 1.63 9.50
N THR A 89 7.20 0.70 10.39
CA THR A 89 7.86 -0.61 10.46
C THR A 89 7.35 -1.51 9.35
N TYR A 90 8.25 -2.28 8.74
CA TYR A 90 7.88 -3.20 7.67
C TYR A 90 8.72 -4.48 7.65
N ASN A 91 8.11 -5.55 7.16
CA ASN A 91 8.78 -6.78 6.77
C ASN A 91 8.71 -6.96 5.26
N THR A 92 9.71 -7.64 4.70
CA THR A 92 9.79 -7.93 3.27
C THR A 92 9.50 -9.40 3.02
N GLU A 93 8.46 -9.68 2.28
CA GLU A 93 8.06 -11.04 1.89
C GLU A 93 7.97 -11.11 0.36
N PRO A 94 8.61 -12.07 -0.31
CA PRO A 94 8.35 -12.29 -1.73
C PRO A 94 6.92 -12.82 -1.88
N PHE A 95 6.04 -12.05 -2.51
CA PHE A 95 4.73 -12.55 -2.92
C PHE A 95 4.95 -13.68 -3.94
N ARG A 96 4.61 -14.92 -3.55
CA ARG A 96 4.72 -16.14 -4.36
C ARG A 96 3.37 -16.55 -4.92
#